data_AF-A0AAW5X2K9-F1
#
_entry.id   AF-A0AAW5X2K9-F1
#
_cell.length_a   1.000
_cell.length_b   1.000
_cell.length_c   1.000
_cell.angle_alpha   90.00
_cell.angle_beta   90.00
_cell.angle_gamma   90.00
#
_symmetry.space_group_name_H-M   'P 1'
#
loop_
_entity.id
_entity.type
_entity.pdbx_description
1 polymer ?
#
loop_
_entity_poly.entity_id
_entity_poly.type
_entity_poly.pdbx_seq_one_letter_code
_entity_poly.pdbx_strand_id
1 'polypeptide(L)' 'MACNIDHSIEDVMNKLESQKSFLPEVIFKEVKGFLQGNHSQEILNDVFHLLKKYDLVSEEERETRNTQLLLIIK' A
#
# COMPACT_ATOMS: atom_id res chain seq x y z
N MET A 1 -11.61 -7.87 -1.13
CA MET A 1 -12.78 -7.64 -0.24
C MET A 1 -13.41 -6.32 -0.65
N ALA A 2 -14.73 -6.25 -0.83
CA ALA A 2 -15.42 -5.00 -1.15
C ALA A 2 -15.12 -3.94 -0.07
N CYS A 3 -14.36 -2.91 -0.42
CA CYS A 3 -14.21 -1.73 0.41
C CYS A 3 -15.53 -0.94 0.30
N ASN A 4 -16.17 -0.60 1.42
CA ASN A 4 -17.40 0.19 1.42
C ASN A 4 -17.12 1.70 1.31
N ILE A 5 -15.85 2.09 1.29
CA ILE A 5 -15.38 3.47 1.21
C ILE A 5 -14.31 3.49 0.13
N ASP A 6 -14.50 4.32 -0.88
CA ASP A 6 -13.48 4.60 -1.89
C ASP A 6 -12.32 5.35 -1.22
N HIS A 7 -11.15 4.70 -1.13
CA HIS A 7 -9.97 5.33 -0.55
C HIS A 7 -9.35 6.31 -1.55
N SER A 8 -9.23 7.58 -1.12
CA SER A 8 -8.54 8.58 -1.92
C SER A 8 -7.03 8.36 -1.90
N ILE A 9 -6.31 8.87 -2.90
CA ILE A 9 -4.83 8.82 -2.94
C ILE A 9 -4.24 9.35 -1.62
N GLU A 10 -4.83 10.39 -1.05
CA GLU A 10 -4.43 10.96 0.25
C GLU A 10 -4.57 9.94 1.40
N ASP A 11 -5.63 9.14 1.46
CA ASP A 11 -5.78 8.09 2.48
C ASP A 11 -4.69 7.04 2.34
N VAL A 12 -4.40 6.61 1.10
CA VAL A 12 -3.36 5.63 0.82
C VAL A 12 -1.99 6.18 1.15
N MET A 13 -1.70 7.44 0.81
CA MET A 13 -0.43 8.10 1.15
C MET A 13 -0.27 8.25 2.66
N ASN A 14 -1.29 8.75 3.37
CA ASN A 14 -1.25 8.85 4.84
C ASN A 14 -1.01 7.46 5.47
N LYS A 15 -1.64 6.42 4.92
CA LYS A 15 -1.41 5.05 5.37
C LYS A 15 0.02 4.59 5.10
N LEU A 16 0.54 4.81 3.90
CA LEU A 16 1.91 4.46 3.52
C LEU A 16 2.92 5.17 4.44
N GLU A 17 2.74 6.45 4.73
CA GLU A 17 3.60 7.22 5.62
C GLU A 17 3.53 6.72 7.07
N SER A 18 2.35 6.36 7.56
CA SER A 18 2.21 5.73 8.89
C SER A 18 2.96 4.40 9.02
N GLN A 19 3.13 3.68 7.90
CA GLN A 19 3.80 2.38 7.86
C GLN A 19 5.27 2.48 7.46
N LYS A 20 5.78 3.69 7.14
CA LYS A 20 7.16 3.91 6.67
C LYS A 20 8.22 3.31 7.61
N SER A 21 7.97 3.30 8.92
CA SER A 21 8.89 2.71 9.91
C SER A 21 8.96 1.19 9.87
N PHE A 22 7.93 0.54 9.33
CA PHE A 22 7.84 -0.93 9.19
C PHE A 22 8.08 -1.38 7.75
N LEU A 23 7.87 -0.50 6.77
CA LEU A 23 8.07 -0.79 5.35
C LEU A 23 9.54 -0.59 4.94
N PRO A 24 10.06 -1.42 4.03
CA PRO A 24 11.34 -1.16 3.39
C PRO A 24 11.33 0.16 2.62
N GLU A 25 12.40 0.95 2.74
CA GLU A 25 12.51 2.27 2.08
C GLU A 25 12.35 2.17 0.55
N VAL A 26 12.84 1.09 -0.06
CA VAL A 26 12.70 0.84 -1.50
C VAL A 26 11.22 0.76 -1.88
N ILE A 27 10.44 -0.08 -1.22
CA ILE A 27 9.00 -0.25 -1.50
C ILE A 27 8.25 1.04 -1.21
N PHE A 28 8.59 1.73 -0.12
CA PHE A 28 7.99 3.03 0.18
C PHE A 28 8.17 4.03 -0.96
N LYS A 29 9.38 4.15 -1.53
CA LYS A 29 9.64 5.05 -2.66
C LYS A 29 8.89 4.64 -3.92
N GLU A 30 8.88 3.36 -4.26
CA GLU A 30 8.20 2.84 -5.44
C GLU A 30 6.67 3.06 -5.33
N VAL A 31 6.06 2.69 -4.21
CA VAL A 31 4.61 2.89 -3.98
C VAL A 31 4.27 4.37 -3.93
N LYS A 32 5.10 5.20 -3.28
CA LYS A 32 4.88 6.65 -3.24
C LYS A 32 4.95 7.27 -4.63
N GLY A 33 5.94 6.90 -5.45
CA GLY A 33 6.07 7.38 -6.83
C GLY A 33 4.92 6.90 -7.71
N PHE A 34 4.48 5.66 -7.53
CA PHE A 34 3.28 5.14 -8.19
C PHE A 34 2.07 5.99 -7.82
N LEU A 35 1.76 6.18 -6.53
CA LEU A 35 0.59 6.93 -6.06
C LEU A 35 0.53 8.40 -6.51
N GLN A 36 1.64 8.99 -6.98
CA GLN A 36 1.66 10.33 -7.57
C GLN A 36 1.02 10.38 -8.99
N GLY A 37 0.80 9.23 -9.62
CA GLY A 37 0.07 9.09 -10.88
C GLY A 37 -1.45 9.07 -10.71
N ASN A 38 -2.15 8.88 -11.82
CA ASN A 38 -3.61 8.78 -11.83
C ASN A 38 -4.02 7.30 -11.82
N HIS A 39 -4.60 6.83 -10.73
CA HIS A 39 -4.94 5.43 -10.51
C HIS A 39 -6.42 5.20 -10.32
N SER A 40 -6.89 4.04 -10.76
CA SER A 40 -8.25 3.57 -10.52
C SER A 40 -8.47 3.32 -9.02
N GLN A 41 -9.71 3.52 -8.56
CA GLN A 41 -10.12 3.25 -7.18
C GLN A 41 -9.82 1.81 -6.75
N GLU A 42 -9.94 0.84 -7.65
CA GLU A 42 -9.58 -0.56 -7.37
C GLU A 42 -8.12 -0.71 -6.92
N ILE A 43 -7.19 -0.05 -7.63
CA ILE A 43 -5.76 -0.07 -7.31
C ILE A 43 -5.51 0.60 -5.96
N LEU A 44 -6.12 1.77 -5.72
CA LEU A 44 -5.98 2.49 -4.45
C LEU A 44 -6.49 1.65 -3.28
N ASN A 45 -7.63 0.98 -3.46
CA ASN A 45 -8.21 0.09 -2.47
C ASN A 45 -7.30 -1.12 -2.21
N ASP A 46 -6.77 -1.78 -3.25
CA ASP A 46 -5.86 -2.91 -3.06
C ASP A 46 -4.58 -2.51 -2.33
N VAL A 47 -3.93 -1.41 -2.73
CA VAL A 47 -2.73 -0.89 -2.05
C VAL A 47 -3.05 -0.56 -0.59
N PHE A 48 -4.18 0.11 -0.32
CA PHE A 48 -4.60 0.42 1.04
C PHE A 48 -4.82 -0.85 1.87
N HIS A 49 -5.47 -1.87 1.30
CA HIS A 49 -5.72 -3.14 1.96
C HIS A 49 -4.42 -3.90 2.28
N LEU A 50 -3.43 -3.85 1.40
CA LEU A 50 -2.10 -4.43 1.62
C LEU A 50 -1.33 -3.70 2.74
N LEU A 51 -1.49 -2.38 2.85
CA LEU A 51 -0.90 -1.56 3.92
C LEU A 51 -1.70 -1.64 5.24
N LYS A 52 -2.96 -2.08 5.19
CA LYS A 52 -3.83 -2.16 6.36
C LYS A 52 -3.34 -3.24 7.33
N LYS A 53 -3.09 -2.85 8.59
CA LYS A 53 -2.52 -3.72 9.64
C LYS A 53 -1.13 -4.26 9.28
N TYR A 54 -0.36 -3.57 8.43
CA TYR A 54 1.00 -4.00 8.06
C TYR A 54 1.93 -4.06 9.28
N ASP A 55 1.73 -3.14 10.24
CA ASP A 55 2.38 -3.12 11.54
C ASP A 55 2.06 -4.35 12.42
N LEU A 56 0.87 -4.95 12.27
CA LEU A 56 0.42 -6.07 13.10
C LEU A 56 0.65 -7.47 12.50
N VAL A 57 1.01 -7.56 11.22
CA VAL A 57 1.24 -8.86 10.57
C VAL A 57 2.68 -9.35 10.76
N SER A 58 2.85 -10.66 10.68
CA SER A 58 4.14 -11.35 10.73
C SER A 58 5.05 -10.95 9.58
N GLU A 59 6.36 -11.13 9.75
CA GLU A 59 7.37 -10.82 8.72
C GLU A 59 7.12 -11.52 7.39
N GLU A 60 6.75 -12.81 7.41
CA GLU A 60 6.41 -13.59 6.20
C GLU A 60 5.21 -12.99 5.44
N GLU A 61 4.21 -12.50 6.18
CA GLU A 61 3.04 -11.84 5.60
C GLU A 61 3.41 -10.46 5.06
N ARG A 62 4.34 -9.75 5.71
CA ARG A 62 4.90 -8.49 5.22
C ARG A 62 5.64 -8.71 3.91
N GLU A 63 6.45 -9.76 3.78
CA GLU A 63 7.12 -10.13 2.53
C GLU A 63 6.13 -10.47 1.41
N THR A 64 5.06 -11.20 1.74
CA THR A 64 3.99 -11.49 0.78
C THR A 64 3.33 -10.20 0.30
N ARG A 65 2.98 -9.30 1.21
CA ARG A 65 2.40 -7.98 0.89
C ARG A 65 3.37 -7.11 0.09
N ASN A 66 4.65 -7.15 0.42
CA ASN A 66 5.71 -6.44 -0.32
C ASN A 66 5.74 -6.91 -1.78
N THR A 67 5.69 -8.22 -2.00
CA THR A 67 5.63 -8.80 -3.34
C THR A 67 4.36 -8.37 -4.07
N GLN A 68 3.21 -8.38 -3.40
CA GLN A 68 1.94 -7.93 -4.00
C GLN A 68 1.95 -6.44 -4.34
N LEU A 69 2.49 -5.58 -3.46
CA LEU A 69 2.66 -4.16 -3.72
C LEU A 69 3.53 -3.94 -4.97
N LEU A 70 4.66 -4.64 -5.06
CA LEU A 70 5.55 -4.58 -6.22
C LEU A 70 4.87 -5.10 -7.50
N LEU A 71 3.96 -6.06 -7.42
CA LEU A 71 3.22 -6.56 -8.58
C LEU A 71 2.15 -5.57 -9.07
N ILE A 72 1.53 -4.81 -8.17
CA ILE A 72 0.49 -3.82 -8.51
C ILE A 72 1.11 -2.58 -9.16
N ILE A 73 2.28 -2.15 -8.67
CA ILE A 73 2.93 -0.91 -9.11
C ILE A 73 3.84 -1.07 -10.34
N LYS A 74 3.99 -2.29 -10.86
CA LYS A 74 4.86 -2.65 -11.98
C LYS A 74 4.09 -2.72 -13.29
#